data_AF-A0A239C6F1-F1
#
_entry.id   AF-A0A239C6F1-F1
#
_cell.length_a   1.000
_cell.length_b   1.000
_cell.length_c   1.000
_cell.angle_alpha   90.00
_cell.angle_beta   90.00
_cell.angle_gamma   90.00
#
_symmetry.space_group_name_H-M   'P 1'
#
loop_
_entity.id
_entity.type
_entity.pdbx_description
1 polymer ?
#
loop_
_entity_poly.entity_id
_entity_poly.type
_entity_poly.pdbx_seq_one_letter_code
_entity_poly.pdbx_strand_id
1 'polypeptide(L)'
;MTTTRTRSAARRTADETAREVATRLADPAIVAAAVAASQEQSTLTDFVRWRPHTVAGGYAGIALLCGAADARWPGEGFDRAGHHHLATATAAAEAAAYVDSSLHSGLAGLGYATHVLTGGRDRYRRLTATVDAALLPRAEAAAERLEAARGCGVGAFDLISGLSGTAVHLLARRADPAVARALRRVLAALANLLADRGEPRRWHTPAALSGESLRTAYPHGNHNCGLAHGIPGPLALLSVALLDDAVDDDLVEAVGGAVATAAGWLAAHRVELPEGADWPNAVGLPAPDGTPHEPDPCHPGRAAWCYGVAGVARALWLAGTALDHAGLDHAGLDDVGLDGQGHRELALRAVRAALARPPEQRYLTSPTVCHGTAGLLLVAVRFAADTGCPDLAASVDGLTADLLGAYEPGSLLGFRDVEPGGVQVDQPALLDGAPGVALALMAAAGPEPPAWDRLFLLS
;
A
#
# COMPACT_ATOMS: atom_id res chain seq x y z
N MET A 1 35.43 1.87 -16.07
CA MET A 1 36.09 0.85 -15.21
C MET A 1 36.86 1.62 -14.16
N THR A 2 36.45 1.77 -12.90
CA THR A 2 35.98 0.76 -11.94
C THR A 2 35.23 1.51 -10.83
N THR A 3 33.91 1.36 -10.77
CA THR A 3 33.07 1.79 -9.62
C THR A 3 32.15 0.65 -9.20
N THR A 4 32.67 -0.58 -9.18
CA THR A 4 32.09 -1.67 -8.38
C THR A 4 32.49 -1.42 -6.92
N ARG A 5 31.91 -0.36 -6.32
CA ARG A 5 32.01 -0.07 -4.90
C ARG A 5 31.37 -1.24 -4.16
N THR A 6 32.15 -1.87 -3.30
CA THR A 6 31.75 -2.88 -2.32
C THR A 6 30.34 -2.59 -1.80
N ARG A 7 29.36 -3.49 -2.02
CA ARG A 7 28.06 -3.43 -1.34
C ARG A 7 28.34 -3.20 0.15
N SER A 8 27.68 -2.24 0.82
CA SER A 8 27.87 -2.05 2.27
C SER A 8 27.58 -3.38 2.98
N ALA A 9 28.28 -3.68 4.09
CA ALA A 9 28.09 -4.93 4.82
C ALA A 9 26.62 -5.15 5.19
N ALA A 10 25.94 -4.08 5.61
CA ALA A 10 24.50 -4.07 5.91
C ALA A 10 23.64 -4.51 4.71
N ARG A 11 23.91 -4.03 3.48
CA ARG A 11 23.16 -4.45 2.29
C ARG A 11 23.36 -5.93 1.96
N ARG A 12 24.55 -6.49 2.21
CA ARG A 12 24.76 -7.94 2.05
C ARG A 12 23.97 -8.73 3.09
N THR A 13 24.05 -8.33 4.35
CA THR A 13 23.29 -8.98 5.43
C THR A 13 21.78 -8.88 5.19
N ALA A 14 21.26 -7.76 4.69
CA ALA A 14 19.86 -7.62 4.31
C ALA A 14 19.46 -8.58 3.18
N ASP A 15 20.29 -8.71 2.13
CA ASP A 15 20.06 -9.66 1.03
C ASP A 15 20.06 -11.11 1.53
N GLU A 16 21.03 -11.48 2.38
CA GLU A 16 21.16 -12.82 2.96
C GLU A 16 20.00 -13.17 3.89
N THR A 17 19.61 -12.26 4.80
CA THR A 17 18.47 -12.44 5.70
C THR A 17 17.17 -12.56 4.92
N ALA A 18 16.94 -11.71 3.91
CA ALA A 18 15.74 -11.78 3.10
C ALA A 18 15.66 -13.11 2.32
N ARG A 19 16.80 -13.60 1.80
CA ARG A 19 16.90 -14.88 1.10
C ARG A 19 16.60 -16.06 2.01
N GLU A 20 17.10 -16.04 3.24
CA GLU A 20 16.81 -17.05 4.26
C GLU A 20 15.31 -17.10 4.59
N VAL A 21 14.68 -15.95 4.83
CA VAL A 21 13.23 -15.87 5.09
C VAL A 21 12.42 -16.36 3.88
N ALA A 22 12.81 -15.95 2.66
CA ALA A 22 12.17 -16.43 1.43
C ALA A 22 12.32 -17.95 1.25
N THR A 23 13.47 -18.52 1.63
CA THR A 23 13.74 -19.96 1.58
C THR A 23 12.85 -20.72 2.56
N ARG A 24 12.69 -20.22 3.79
CA ARG A 24 11.75 -20.78 4.77
C ARG A 24 10.31 -20.77 4.24
N LEU A 25 9.89 -19.65 3.65
CA LEU A 25 8.55 -19.49 3.08
C LEU A 25 8.34 -20.26 1.77
N ALA A 26 9.41 -20.70 1.11
CA ALA A 26 9.34 -21.58 -0.05
C ALA A 26 8.99 -23.04 0.34
N ASP A 27 9.19 -23.43 1.60
CA ASP A 27 8.86 -24.75 2.12
C ASP A 27 7.39 -24.81 2.60
N PRO A 28 6.51 -25.60 1.95
CA PRO A 28 5.11 -25.72 2.35
C PRO A 28 4.91 -26.24 3.79
N ALA A 29 5.82 -27.06 4.31
CA ALA A 29 5.73 -27.59 5.67
C ALA A 29 5.98 -26.49 6.72
N ILE A 30 6.95 -25.61 6.47
CA ILE A 30 7.22 -24.44 7.34
C ILE A 30 6.03 -23.49 7.29
N VAL A 31 5.49 -23.20 6.11
CA VAL A 31 4.30 -22.34 5.98
C VAL A 31 3.11 -22.93 6.73
N ALA A 32 2.83 -24.23 6.59
CA ALA A 32 1.74 -24.88 7.32
C ALA A 32 1.93 -24.81 8.84
N ALA A 33 3.15 -25.02 9.33
CA ALA A 33 3.47 -24.88 10.75
C ALA A 33 3.28 -23.44 11.25
N ALA A 34 3.70 -22.44 10.47
CA ALA A 34 3.52 -21.03 10.80
C ALA A 34 2.04 -20.61 10.81
N VAL A 35 1.22 -21.11 9.87
CA VAL A 35 -0.23 -20.85 9.87
C VAL A 35 -0.89 -21.42 11.13
N ALA A 36 -0.51 -22.63 11.55
CA ALA A 36 -1.03 -23.23 12.78
C ALA A 36 -0.58 -22.42 14.01
N ALA A 37 0.72 -22.09 14.08
CA ALA A 37 1.28 -21.30 15.17
C ALA A 37 0.63 -19.92 15.28
N SER A 38 0.42 -19.22 14.16
CA SER A 38 -0.17 -17.88 14.20
C SER A 38 -1.61 -17.88 14.71
N GLN A 39 -2.38 -18.93 14.43
CA GLN A 39 -3.73 -19.12 14.96
C GLN A 39 -3.76 -19.37 16.47
N GLU A 40 -2.75 -20.06 17.00
CA GLU A 40 -2.61 -20.33 18.43
C GLU A 40 -2.06 -19.13 19.21
N GLN A 41 -1.16 -18.36 18.59
CA GLN A 41 -0.46 -17.24 19.21
C GLN A 41 -1.26 -15.93 19.17
N SER A 42 -2.02 -15.68 18.10
CA SER A 42 -2.68 -14.40 17.86
C SER A 42 -3.81 -14.13 18.85
N THR A 43 -3.87 -12.89 19.33
CA THR A 43 -4.98 -12.34 20.11
C THR A 43 -5.99 -11.59 19.24
N LEU A 44 -5.62 -11.32 17.98
CA LEU A 44 -6.42 -10.57 17.01
C LEU A 44 -7.13 -11.48 16.00
N THR A 45 -7.51 -12.69 16.40
CA THR A 45 -8.10 -13.70 15.50
C THR A 45 -9.38 -13.24 14.79
N ASP A 46 -10.05 -12.18 15.23
CA ASP A 46 -11.19 -11.59 14.52
C ASP A 46 -10.80 -10.62 13.40
N PHE A 47 -9.58 -10.07 13.44
CA PHE A 47 -9.09 -9.05 12.52
C PHE A 47 -7.99 -9.58 11.59
N VAL A 48 -7.09 -10.42 12.10
CA VAL A 48 -5.96 -11.01 11.38
C VAL A 48 -6.22 -12.49 11.17
N ARG A 49 -6.97 -12.82 10.12
CA ARG A 49 -7.30 -14.21 9.77
C ARG A 49 -6.52 -14.67 8.55
N TRP A 50 -5.91 -15.85 8.67
CA TRP A 50 -5.37 -16.56 7.51
C TRP A 50 -6.50 -16.87 6.52
N ARG A 51 -6.43 -16.24 5.35
CA ARG A 51 -7.36 -16.46 4.24
C ARG A 51 -6.53 -16.99 3.07
N PRO A 52 -6.53 -18.31 2.82
CA PRO A 52 -5.51 -18.96 1.99
C PRO A 52 -5.33 -18.38 0.58
N HIS A 53 -6.38 -17.84 -0.04
CA HIS A 53 -6.33 -17.30 -1.40
C HIS A 53 -5.84 -15.84 -1.48
N THR A 54 -5.71 -15.15 -0.35
CA THR A 54 -5.49 -13.70 -0.32
C THR A 54 -4.02 -13.31 -0.43
N VAL A 55 -3.76 -12.09 -0.90
CA VAL A 55 -2.41 -11.52 -0.93
C VAL A 55 -1.99 -11.03 0.44
N ALA A 56 -2.90 -10.38 1.18
CA ALA A 56 -2.59 -9.83 2.50
C ALA A 56 -2.23 -10.90 3.53
N GLY A 57 -2.98 -12.02 3.58
CA GLY A 57 -2.87 -13.03 4.63
C GLY A 57 -3.06 -14.45 4.12
N GLY A 58 -2.45 -14.77 2.98
CA GLY A 58 -2.59 -16.07 2.33
C GLY A 58 -1.43 -16.45 1.41
N TYR A 59 -1.59 -17.58 0.72
CA TYR A 59 -0.59 -18.15 -0.17
C TYR A 59 -0.32 -17.26 -1.40
N ALA A 60 -1.27 -16.40 -1.82
CA ALA A 60 -1.00 -15.49 -2.93
C ALA A 60 0.05 -14.43 -2.57
N GLY A 61 0.11 -14.01 -1.29
CA GLY A 61 1.16 -13.12 -0.79
C GLY A 61 2.53 -13.78 -0.79
N ILE A 62 2.59 -15.06 -0.40
CA ILE A 62 3.83 -15.85 -0.46
C ILE A 62 4.25 -16.09 -1.91
N ALA A 63 3.31 -16.36 -2.81
CA ALA A 63 3.59 -16.49 -4.25
C ALA A 63 4.18 -15.19 -4.84
N LEU A 64 3.70 -14.03 -4.39
CA LEU A 64 4.25 -12.73 -4.75
C LEU A 64 5.69 -12.57 -4.25
N LEU A 65 5.96 -12.91 -2.98
CA LEU A 65 7.33 -12.95 -2.44
C LEU A 65 8.22 -13.85 -3.29
N CYS A 66 7.78 -15.06 -3.62
CA CYS A 66 8.54 -15.98 -4.46
C CYS A 66 8.80 -15.41 -5.85
N GLY A 67 7.85 -14.66 -6.43
CA GLY A 67 8.06 -13.95 -7.69
C GLY A 67 9.15 -12.89 -7.60
N ALA A 68 9.15 -12.09 -6.54
CA ALA A 68 10.20 -11.11 -6.26
C ALA A 68 11.56 -11.77 -6.01
N ALA A 69 11.58 -12.88 -5.25
CA ALA A 69 12.78 -13.65 -4.94
C ALA A 69 13.36 -14.33 -6.19
N ASP A 70 12.53 -14.87 -7.10
CA ASP A 70 12.97 -15.46 -8.37
C ASP A 70 13.62 -14.41 -9.28
N ALA A 71 13.09 -13.19 -9.31
CA ALA A 71 13.70 -12.09 -10.05
C ALA A 71 15.05 -11.65 -9.44
N ARG A 72 15.18 -11.71 -8.11
CA ARG A 72 16.40 -11.31 -7.39
C ARG A 72 17.49 -12.39 -7.40
N TRP A 73 17.10 -13.64 -7.24
CA TRP A 73 17.98 -14.82 -7.14
C TRP A 73 17.52 -15.92 -8.12
N PRO A 74 17.72 -15.71 -9.43
CA PRO A 74 17.25 -16.63 -10.46
C PRO A 74 17.95 -17.99 -10.35
N GLY A 75 17.17 -19.07 -10.55
CA GLY A 75 17.67 -20.45 -10.56
C GLY A 75 17.67 -21.16 -9.21
N GLU A 76 17.19 -20.51 -8.14
CA GLU A 76 17.13 -21.08 -6.80
C GLU A 76 15.82 -21.83 -6.49
N GLY A 77 14.92 -21.94 -7.47
CA GLY A 77 13.67 -22.68 -7.35
C GLY A 77 12.50 -21.88 -6.77
N PHE A 78 12.67 -20.57 -6.51
CA PHE A 78 11.58 -19.70 -6.09
C PHE A 78 10.45 -19.63 -7.12
N ASP A 79 10.72 -19.80 -8.42
CA ASP A 79 9.68 -19.91 -9.45
C ASP A 79 8.75 -21.11 -9.22
N ARG A 80 9.29 -22.27 -8.80
CA ARG A 80 8.54 -23.50 -8.50
C ARG A 80 7.79 -23.40 -7.19
N ALA A 81 8.42 -22.85 -6.15
CA ALA A 81 7.77 -22.59 -4.87
C ALA A 81 6.61 -21.60 -5.02
N GLY A 82 6.83 -20.51 -5.76
CA GLY A 82 5.80 -19.54 -6.10
C GLY A 82 4.66 -20.16 -6.90
N HIS A 83 4.95 -21.08 -7.84
CA HIS A 83 3.92 -21.83 -8.56
C HIS A 83 3.06 -22.68 -7.60
N HIS A 84 3.69 -23.40 -6.67
CA HIS A 84 2.98 -24.20 -5.68
C HIS A 84 2.04 -23.34 -4.83
N HIS A 85 2.54 -22.24 -4.27
CA HIS A 85 1.73 -21.32 -3.47
C HIS A 85 0.60 -20.68 -4.28
N LEU A 86 0.85 -20.29 -5.53
CA LEU A 86 -0.18 -19.74 -6.41
C LEU A 86 -1.27 -20.79 -6.73
N ALA A 87 -0.88 -22.04 -6.97
CA ALA A 87 -1.83 -23.13 -7.20
C ALA A 87 -2.70 -23.38 -5.96
N THR A 88 -2.10 -23.40 -4.76
CA THR A 88 -2.83 -23.53 -3.50
C THR A 88 -3.77 -22.36 -3.25
N ALA A 89 -3.33 -21.13 -3.53
CA ALA A 89 -4.17 -19.94 -3.44
C ALA A 89 -5.36 -20.00 -4.41
N THR A 90 -5.13 -20.44 -5.65
CA THR A 90 -6.17 -20.58 -6.67
C THR A 90 -7.19 -21.65 -6.29
N ALA A 91 -6.76 -22.82 -5.84
CA ALA A 91 -7.66 -23.87 -5.36
C ALA A 91 -8.50 -23.42 -4.16
N ALA A 92 -7.91 -22.64 -3.25
CA ALA A 92 -8.65 -22.05 -2.14
C ALA A 92 -9.65 -20.97 -2.56
N ALA A 93 -9.35 -20.22 -3.63
CA ALA A 93 -10.28 -19.24 -4.21
C ALA A 93 -11.47 -19.95 -4.85
N GLU A 94 -11.24 -21.06 -5.57
CA GLU A 94 -12.29 -21.88 -6.17
C GLU A 94 -13.20 -22.53 -5.11
N ALA A 95 -12.63 -22.93 -3.98
CA ALA A 95 -13.38 -23.54 -2.87
C ALA A 95 -14.12 -22.51 -2.00
N ALA A 96 -13.79 -21.22 -2.09
CA ALA A 96 -14.41 -20.18 -1.28
C ALA A 96 -15.84 -19.90 -1.77
N ALA A 97 -16.78 -19.71 -0.83
CA ALA A 97 -18.16 -19.35 -1.15
C ALA A 97 -18.26 -18.00 -1.90
N TYR A 98 -17.32 -17.09 -1.61
CA TYR A 98 -17.24 -15.79 -2.24
C TYR A 98 -15.80 -15.27 -2.21
N VAL A 99 -15.36 -14.70 -3.32
CA VAL A 99 -14.09 -13.96 -3.45
C VAL A 99 -14.43 -12.60 -4.05
N ASP A 100 -14.07 -11.53 -3.34
CA ASP A 100 -14.34 -10.16 -3.77
C ASP A 100 -13.37 -9.69 -4.86
N SER A 101 -13.46 -8.40 -5.24
CA SER A 101 -12.65 -7.80 -6.32
C SER A 101 -11.39 -7.10 -5.81
N SER A 102 -11.15 -7.11 -4.51
CA SER A 102 -10.11 -6.30 -3.88
C SER A 102 -8.69 -6.79 -4.18
N LEU A 103 -7.73 -5.88 -4.01
CA LEU A 103 -6.30 -6.18 -4.19
C LEU A 103 -5.76 -7.04 -3.05
N HIS A 104 -6.13 -6.75 -1.81
CA HIS A 104 -5.50 -7.41 -0.67
C HIS A 104 -6.20 -8.71 -0.28
N SER A 105 -7.50 -8.83 -0.54
CA SER A 105 -8.31 -10.00 -0.14
C SER A 105 -9.04 -10.71 -1.30
N GLY A 106 -8.93 -10.22 -2.53
CA GLY A 106 -9.79 -10.66 -3.63
C GLY A 106 -9.07 -11.10 -4.89
N LEU A 107 -9.85 -11.15 -5.97
CA LEU A 107 -9.40 -11.58 -7.29
C LEU A 107 -8.30 -10.68 -7.88
N ALA A 108 -8.36 -9.37 -7.64
CA ALA A 108 -7.32 -8.45 -8.12
C ALA A 108 -5.97 -8.77 -7.48
N GLY A 109 -5.96 -9.15 -6.20
CA GLY A 109 -4.76 -9.64 -5.52
C GLY A 109 -4.18 -10.90 -6.14
N LEU A 110 -5.02 -11.91 -6.32
CA LEU A 110 -4.61 -13.17 -6.96
C LEU A 110 -4.06 -12.94 -8.38
N GLY A 111 -4.71 -12.05 -9.15
CA GLY A 111 -4.26 -11.61 -10.46
C GLY A 111 -2.91 -10.89 -10.41
N TYR A 112 -2.72 -9.98 -9.46
CA TYR A 112 -1.49 -9.21 -9.30
C TYR A 112 -0.32 -10.08 -8.85
N ALA A 113 -0.53 -10.99 -7.89
CA ALA A 113 0.47 -11.99 -7.50
C ALA A 113 0.86 -12.89 -8.68
N THR A 114 -0.12 -13.29 -9.52
CA THR A 114 0.13 -14.01 -10.77
C THR A 114 0.99 -13.18 -11.71
N HIS A 115 0.72 -11.89 -11.87
CA HIS A 115 1.51 -10.97 -12.71
C HIS A 115 2.96 -10.87 -12.23
N VAL A 116 3.19 -10.60 -10.94
CA VAL A 116 4.54 -10.50 -10.36
C VAL A 116 5.30 -11.81 -10.54
N LEU A 117 4.67 -12.94 -10.20
CA LEU A 117 5.29 -14.25 -10.37
C LEU A 117 5.59 -14.53 -11.84
N THR A 118 4.72 -14.15 -12.76
CA THR A 118 4.93 -14.32 -14.21
C THR A 118 6.26 -13.70 -14.66
N GLY A 119 6.60 -12.50 -14.19
CA GLY A 119 7.89 -11.86 -14.47
C GLY A 119 8.14 -11.66 -15.96
N GLY A 120 7.10 -11.30 -16.72
CA GLY A 120 7.16 -11.12 -18.19
C GLY A 120 7.22 -12.41 -19.02
N ARG A 121 7.28 -13.58 -18.39
CA ARG A 121 7.26 -14.88 -19.09
C ARG A 121 5.88 -15.23 -19.59
N ASP A 122 5.80 -16.10 -20.58
CA ASP A 122 4.54 -16.53 -21.15
C ASP A 122 3.88 -17.69 -20.35
N ARG A 123 3.39 -17.41 -19.15
CA ARG A 123 2.77 -18.41 -18.26
C ARG A 123 1.45 -17.92 -17.65
N TYR A 124 0.67 -18.87 -17.11
CA TYR A 124 -0.60 -18.61 -16.41
C TYR A 124 -1.69 -17.90 -17.24
N ARG A 125 -1.58 -17.85 -18.57
CA ARG A 125 -2.57 -17.22 -19.47
C ARG A 125 -4.02 -17.56 -19.12
N ARG A 126 -4.32 -18.84 -18.85
CA ARG A 126 -5.66 -19.30 -18.49
C ARG A 126 -6.13 -18.72 -17.16
N LEU A 127 -5.28 -18.75 -16.13
CA LEU A 127 -5.60 -18.18 -14.82
C LEU A 127 -5.86 -16.67 -14.95
N THR A 128 -4.97 -15.94 -15.63
CA THR A 128 -5.12 -14.51 -15.87
C THR A 128 -6.44 -14.20 -16.60
N ALA A 129 -6.74 -14.92 -17.69
CA ALA A 129 -7.99 -14.72 -18.41
C ALA A 129 -9.24 -15.01 -17.56
N THR A 130 -9.21 -16.05 -16.72
CA THR A 130 -10.31 -16.36 -15.79
C THR A 130 -10.51 -15.27 -14.74
N VAL A 131 -9.42 -14.78 -14.14
CA VAL A 131 -9.45 -13.69 -13.16
C VAL A 131 -10.00 -12.42 -13.80
N ASP A 132 -9.46 -12.02 -14.96
CA ASP A 132 -9.89 -10.81 -15.67
C ASP A 132 -11.39 -10.92 -16.07
N ALA A 133 -11.83 -12.04 -16.62
CA ALA A 133 -13.24 -12.26 -16.98
C ALA A 133 -14.21 -12.12 -15.78
N ALA A 134 -13.80 -12.53 -14.59
CA ALA A 134 -14.60 -12.37 -13.37
C ALA A 134 -14.50 -10.97 -12.76
N LEU A 135 -13.36 -10.30 -12.90
CA LEU A 135 -13.05 -9.02 -12.26
C LEU A 135 -13.63 -7.82 -13.01
N LEU A 136 -13.50 -7.78 -14.35
CA LEU A 136 -13.82 -6.59 -15.15
C LEU A 136 -15.28 -6.12 -14.95
N PRO A 137 -16.32 -6.99 -15.04
CA PRO A 137 -17.70 -6.55 -14.83
C PRO A 137 -17.96 -6.05 -13.41
N ARG A 138 -17.26 -6.59 -12.40
CA ARG A 138 -17.41 -6.19 -11.00
C ARG A 138 -16.77 -4.83 -10.74
N ALA A 139 -15.63 -4.56 -11.36
CA ALA A 139 -14.94 -3.27 -11.31
C ALA A 139 -15.80 -2.18 -11.97
N GLU A 140 -16.35 -2.45 -13.15
CA GLU A 140 -17.26 -1.52 -13.85
C GLU A 140 -18.51 -1.22 -13.01
N ALA A 141 -19.17 -2.24 -12.47
CA ALA A 141 -20.35 -2.05 -11.62
C ALA A 141 -20.02 -1.33 -10.30
N ALA A 142 -18.82 -1.53 -9.73
CA ALA A 142 -18.37 -0.81 -8.55
C ALA A 142 -18.11 0.68 -8.86
N ALA A 143 -17.53 0.98 -10.02
CA ALA A 143 -17.32 2.35 -10.49
C ALA A 143 -18.67 3.09 -10.65
N GLU A 144 -19.67 2.44 -11.26
CA GLU A 144 -21.03 3.00 -11.37
C GLU A 144 -21.66 3.29 -10.00
N ARG A 145 -21.54 2.37 -9.04
CA ARG A 145 -22.04 2.59 -7.67
C ARG A 145 -21.33 3.75 -6.99
N LEU A 146 -20.02 3.90 -7.18
CA LEU A 146 -19.24 4.99 -6.61
C LEU A 146 -19.66 6.35 -7.19
N GLU A 147 -19.95 6.43 -8.49
CA GLU A 147 -20.44 7.67 -9.13
C GLU A 147 -21.82 8.10 -8.60
N ALA A 148 -22.70 7.12 -8.33
CA ALA A 148 -24.01 7.38 -7.76
C ALA A 148 -23.97 7.79 -6.28
N ALA A 149 -22.93 7.40 -5.54
CA ALA A 149 -22.83 7.64 -4.11
C ALA A 149 -22.71 9.15 -3.75
N ARG A 150 -23.24 9.49 -2.58
CA ARG A 150 -23.11 10.81 -1.92
C ARG A 150 -22.73 10.54 -0.47
N GLY A 151 -21.44 10.26 -0.26
CA GLY A 151 -20.92 9.57 0.92
C GLY A 151 -20.81 8.06 0.67
N CYS A 152 -19.68 7.48 1.04
CA CYS A 152 -19.39 6.06 0.83
C CYS A 152 -18.46 5.52 1.91
N GLY A 153 -18.60 4.24 2.24
CA GLY A 153 -17.62 3.56 3.07
C GLY A 153 -16.27 3.47 2.36
N VAL A 154 -15.18 3.45 3.13
CA VAL A 154 -13.80 3.38 2.63
C VAL A 154 -13.59 2.26 1.60
N GLY A 155 -14.21 1.09 1.80
CA GLY A 155 -14.10 -0.04 0.88
C GLY A 155 -14.76 0.14 -0.49
N ALA A 156 -15.39 1.28 -0.76
CA ALA A 156 -15.81 1.64 -2.11
C ALA A 156 -14.63 2.15 -2.96
N PHE A 157 -13.66 2.83 -2.35
CA PHE A 157 -12.60 3.53 -3.08
C PHE A 157 -11.18 3.18 -2.64
N ASP A 158 -10.97 2.60 -1.47
CA ASP A 158 -9.64 2.46 -0.89
C ASP A 158 -8.70 1.46 -1.59
N LEU A 159 -7.45 1.39 -1.11
CA LEU A 159 -6.40 0.51 -1.63
C LEU A 159 -6.59 -0.95 -1.18
N ILE A 160 -7.02 -1.17 0.07
CA ILE A 160 -7.11 -2.53 0.61
C ILE A 160 -8.24 -3.32 -0.07
N SER A 161 -9.43 -2.74 -0.07
CA SER A 161 -10.71 -3.40 -0.38
C SER A 161 -11.46 -2.81 -1.58
N GLY A 162 -11.19 -1.54 -1.90
CA GLY A 162 -11.92 -0.77 -2.89
C GLY A 162 -11.30 -0.73 -4.28
N LEU A 163 -11.89 0.18 -5.08
CA LEU A 163 -11.53 0.36 -6.49
C LEU A 163 -10.08 0.79 -6.70
N SER A 164 -9.46 1.50 -5.76
CA SER A 164 -8.06 1.88 -5.94
C SER A 164 -7.15 0.66 -5.96
N GLY A 165 -7.39 -0.29 -5.06
CA GLY A 165 -6.70 -1.57 -5.09
C GLY A 165 -6.99 -2.36 -6.36
N THR A 166 -8.26 -2.49 -6.74
CA THR A 166 -8.60 -3.21 -7.98
C THR A 166 -7.87 -2.64 -9.20
N ALA A 167 -7.78 -1.31 -9.31
CA ALA A 167 -7.11 -0.65 -10.42
C ALA A 167 -5.58 -0.86 -10.46
N VAL A 168 -4.92 -1.19 -9.33
CA VAL A 168 -3.50 -1.60 -9.34
C VAL A 168 -3.28 -2.82 -10.24
N HIS A 169 -4.15 -3.84 -10.14
CA HIS A 169 -4.09 -5.01 -11.03
C HIS A 169 -4.40 -4.64 -12.47
N LEU A 170 -5.43 -3.80 -12.69
CA LEU A 170 -5.82 -3.38 -14.03
C LEU A 170 -4.68 -2.59 -14.72
N LEU A 171 -3.96 -1.73 -14.00
CA LEU A 171 -2.79 -1.00 -14.50
C LEU A 171 -1.67 -1.94 -14.94
N ALA A 172 -1.41 -3.02 -14.20
CA ALA A 172 -0.42 -4.04 -14.55
C ALA A 172 -0.81 -4.87 -15.79
N ARG A 173 -2.10 -4.82 -16.17
CA ARG A 173 -2.69 -5.58 -17.27
C ARG A 173 -3.21 -4.68 -18.42
N ARG A 174 -2.93 -3.38 -18.39
CA ARG A 174 -3.46 -2.36 -19.31
C ARG A 174 -3.18 -2.58 -20.80
N ALA A 175 -2.22 -3.45 -21.14
CA ALA A 175 -1.97 -3.82 -22.53
C ALA A 175 -3.11 -4.63 -23.16
N ASP A 176 -3.97 -5.26 -22.35
CA ASP A 176 -5.19 -5.91 -22.82
C ASP A 176 -6.31 -4.87 -23.03
N PRO A 177 -6.92 -4.77 -24.23
CA PRO A 177 -7.93 -3.75 -24.52
C PRO A 177 -9.18 -3.80 -23.64
N ALA A 178 -9.62 -4.99 -23.20
CA ALA A 178 -10.78 -5.12 -22.32
C ALA A 178 -10.45 -4.61 -20.92
N VAL A 179 -9.24 -4.92 -20.44
CA VAL A 179 -8.72 -4.40 -19.17
C VAL A 179 -8.54 -2.88 -19.23
N ALA A 180 -7.97 -2.35 -20.31
CA ALA A 180 -7.79 -0.91 -20.50
C ALA A 180 -9.12 -0.14 -20.44
N ARG A 181 -10.18 -0.68 -21.04
CA ARG A 181 -11.52 -0.07 -20.98
C ARG A 181 -12.08 -0.03 -19.56
N ALA A 182 -11.98 -1.14 -18.81
CA ALA A 182 -12.43 -1.17 -17.42
C ALA A 182 -11.60 -0.24 -16.54
N LEU A 183 -10.27 -0.21 -16.75
CA LEU A 183 -9.36 0.71 -16.07
C LEU A 183 -9.78 2.17 -16.31
N ARG A 184 -10.02 2.58 -17.56
CA ARG A 184 -10.50 3.93 -17.89
C ARG A 184 -11.77 4.29 -17.11
N ARG A 185 -12.73 3.37 -17.00
CA ARG A 185 -13.97 3.60 -16.23
C ARG A 185 -13.70 3.77 -14.74
N VAL A 186 -12.83 2.94 -14.16
CA VAL A 186 -12.46 3.04 -12.74
C VAL A 186 -11.71 4.34 -12.45
N LEU A 187 -10.72 4.70 -13.28
CA LEU A 187 -9.96 5.95 -13.14
C LEU A 187 -10.89 7.17 -13.23
N ALA A 188 -11.83 7.18 -14.18
CA ALA A 188 -12.81 8.26 -14.29
C ALA A 188 -13.71 8.37 -13.05
N ALA A 189 -14.21 7.24 -12.51
CA ALA A 189 -15.04 7.25 -11.31
C ALA A 189 -14.29 7.75 -10.07
N LEU A 190 -13.01 7.36 -9.92
CA LEU A 190 -12.15 7.85 -8.85
C LEU A 190 -11.80 9.33 -9.03
N ALA A 191 -11.50 9.78 -10.25
CA ALA A 191 -11.27 11.20 -10.53
C ALA A 191 -12.51 12.04 -10.21
N ASN A 192 -13.71 11.59 -10.61
CA ASN A 192 -14.97 12.23 -10.26
C ASN A 192 -15.26 12.25 -8.75
N LEU A 193 -14.77 11.26 -8.00
CA LEU A 193 -14.82 11.27 -6.55
C LEU A 193 -13.89 12.37 -6.00
N LEU A 194 -12.62 12.38 -6.43
CA LEU A 194 -11.56 13.24 -5.91
C LEU A 194 -11.67 14.71 -6.34
N ALA A 195 -12.33 14.98 -7.46
CA ALA A 195 -12.61 16.33 -7.94
C ALA A 195 -13.72 17.05 -7.13
N ASP A 196 -14.46 16.35 -6.26
CA ASP A 196 -15.53 16.94 -5.48
C ASP A 196 -15.01 17.96 -4.47
N ARG A 197 -15.58 19.16 -4.52
CA ARG A 197 -15.27 20.29 -3.61
C ARG A 197 -16.43 20.65 -2.68
N GLY A 198 -17.46 19.79 -2.61
CA GLY A 198 -18.56 19.98 -1.68
C GLY A 198 -18.10 19.74 -0.23
N GLU A 199 -18.85 20.25 0.75
CA GLU A 199 -18.64 19.90 2.15
C GLU A 199 -19.95 19.34 2.73
N PRO A 200 -19.96 18.07 3.23
CA PRO A 200 -18.83 17.14 3.24
C PRO A 200 -18.46 16.66 1.84
N ARG A 201 -17.15 16.50 1.57
CA ARG A 201 -16.69 15.93 0.29
C ARG A 201 -17.29 14.55 0.04
N ARG A 202 -17.54 14.20 -1.22
CA ARG A 202 -18.22 12.94 -1.61
C ARG A 202 -17.56 11.66 -1.08
N TRP A 203 -16.26 11.69 -0.79
CA TRP A 203 -15.52 10.57 -0.19
C TRP A 203 -15.61 10.48 1.34
N HIS A 204 -16.43 11.30 2.00
CA HIS A 204 -16.70 11.10 3.43
C HIS A 204 -17.37 9.73 3.65
N THR A 205 -17.02 9.11 4.77
CA THR A 205 -17.70 7.93 5.31
C THR A 205 -18.72 8.36 6.35
N PRO A 206 -20.04 8.24 6.05
CA PRO A 206 -21.08 8.44 7.06
C PRO A 206 -20.89 7.52 8.26
N ALA A 207 -21.22 7.99 9.46
CA ALA A 207 -21.13 7.21 10.71
C ALA A 207 -21.85 5.85 10.64
N ALA A 208 -22.96 5.78 9.89
CA ALA A 208 -23.73 4.55 9.68
C ALA A 208 -22.99 3.48 8.85
N LEU A 209 -21.95 3.88 8.10
CA LEU A 209 -21.10 2.97 7.32
C LEU A 209 -19.78 2.64 8.02
N SER A 210 -19.55 3.17 9.23
CA SER A 210 -18.36 2.92 10.04
C SER A 210 -18.57 1.78 11.03
N GLY A 211 -17.49 1.05 11.33
CA GLY A 211 -17.44 0.13 12.47
C GLY A 211 -17.56 0.86 13.82
N GLU A 212 -17.81 0.12 14.90
CA GLU A 212 -18.12 0.67 16.23
C GLU A 212 -17.06 1.68 16.73
N SER A 213 -15.78 1.30 16.68
CA SER A 213 -14.69 2.15 17.16
C SER A 213 -14.61 3.49 16.42
N LEU A 214 -14.67 3.45 15.09
CA LEU A 214 -14.68 4.65 14.24
C LEU A 214 -15.95 5.47 14.43
N ARG A 215 -17.10 4.84 14.66
CA ARG A 215 -18.35 5.56 14.92
C ARG A 215 -18.32 6.30 16.25
N THR A 216 -17.70 5.72 17.27
CA THR A 216 -17.48 6.38 18.57
C THR A 216 -16.53 7.56 18.43
N ALA A 217 -15.43 7.40 17.68
CA ALA A 217 -14.47 8.49 17.46
C ALA A 217 -15.03 9.61 16.54
N TYR A 218 -15.86 9.23 15.56
CA TYR A 218 -16.40 10.10 14.52
C TYR A 218 -17.93 9.94 14.40
N PRO A 219 -18.71 10.41 15.40
CA PRO A 219 -20.15 10.17 15.49
C PRO A 219 -20.96 10.77 14.33
N HIS A 220 -20.40 11.73 13.61
CA HIS A 220 -21.03 12.38 12.47
C HIS A 220 -20.46 11.94 11.11
N GLY A 221 -19.50 11.02 11.11
CA GLY A 221 -18.76 10.60 9.93
C GLY A 221 -17.38 11.26 9.83
N ASN A 222 -16.58 10.83 8.86
CA ASN A 222 -15.21 11.30 8.69
C ASN A 222 -14.73 11.22 7.24
N HIS A 223 -13.67 11.95 6.92
CA HIS A 223 -12.82 11.73 5.76
C HIS A 223 -11.56 10.99 6.21
N ASN A 224 -11.37 9.76 5.72
CA ASN A 224 -10.23 8.94 6.11
C ASN A 224 -8.94 9.42 5.43
N CYS A 225 -7.85 9.53 6.20
CA CYS A 225 -6.58 10.09 5.76
C CYS A 225 -5.45 9.06 5.66
N GLY A 226 -5.72 7.77 5.89
CA GLY A 226 -4.71 6.72 5.73
C GLY A 226 -4.49 6.34 4.27
N LEU A 227 -3.27 5.99 3.87
CA LEU A 227 -3.01 5.48 2.51
C LEU A 227 -3.74 4.16 2.23
N ALA A 228 -3.90 3.31 3.24
CA ALA A 228 -4.57 2.02 3.09
C ALA A 228 -6.08 2.15 2.82
N HIS A 229 -6.76 3.03 3.56
CA HIS A 229 -8.23 3.10 3.62
C HIS A 229 -8.81 4.48 3.26
N GLY A 230 -7.97 5.48 3.05
CA GLY A 230 -8.37 6.86 2.90
C GLY A 230 -7.99 7.47 1.56
N ILE A 231 -8.18 8.78 1.47
CA ILE A 231 -7.99 9.54 0.23
C ILE A 231 -6.57 9.49 -0.37
N PRO A 232 -5.47 9.27 0.40
CA PRO A 232 -4.15 9.11 -0.21
C PRO A 232 -4.06 7.88 -1.14
N GLY A 233 -4.87 6.84 -0.93
CA GLY A 233 -4.92 5.65 -1.80
C GLY A 233 -5.30 5.98 -3.25
N PRO A 234 -6.54 6.45 -3.52
CA PRO A 234 -6.93 6.89 -4.87
C PRO A 234 -6.06 8.03 -5.40
N LEU A 235 -5.56 8.94 -4.55
CA LEU A 235 -4.62 9.98 -4.97
C LEU A 235 -3.34 9.37 -5.56
N ALA A 236 -2.70 8.47 -4.84
CA ALA A 236 -1.49 7.79 -5.29
C ALA A 236 -1.73 6.98 -6.56
N LEU A 237 -2.87 6.28 -6.65
CA LEU A 237 -3.23 5.53 -7.85
C LEU A 237 -3.39 6.43 -9.08
N LEU A 238 -4.19 7.50 -8.99
CA LEU A 238 -4.40 8.42 -10.11
C LEU A 238 -3.09 9.07 -10.55
N SER A 239 -2.24 9.41 -9.58
CA SER A 239 -0.90 9.94 -9.84
C SER A 239 -0.02 8.94 -10.59
N VAL A 240 0.00 7.67 -10.15
CA VAL A 240 0.72 6.59 -10.84
C VAL A 240 0.16 6.37 -12.24
N ALA A 241 -1.16 6.42 -12.43
CA ALA A 241 -1.77 6.26 -13.76
C ALA A 241 -1.35 7.37 -14.73
N LEU A 242 -1.20 8.62 -14.26
CA LEU A 242 -0.64 9.72 -15.05
C LEU A 242 0.85 9.49 -15.38
N LEU A 243 1.65 9.09 -14.38
CA LEU A 243 3.09 8.84 -14.55
C LEU A 243 3.39 7.64 -15.47
N ASP A 244 2.51 6.65 -15.51
CA ASP A 244 2.61 5.46 -16.37
C ASP A 244 2.05 5.70 -17.80
N ASP A 245 1.63 6.94 -18.12
CA ASP A 245 0.91 7.33 -19.33
C ASP A 245 -0.30 6.42 -19.62
N ALA A 246 -1.01 6.02 -18.56
CA ALA A 246 -2.15 5.10 -18.61
C ALA A 246 -3.51 5.82 -18.69
N VAL A 247 -3.51 7.15 -18.66
CA VAL A 247 -4.68 8.01 -18.83
C VAL A 247 -4.64 8.58 -20.25
N ASP A 248 -5.71 8.42 -21.02
CA ASP A 248 -5.80 9.00 -22.36
C ASP A 248 -6.13 10.50 -22.34
N ASP A 249 -5.92 11.16 -23.48
CA ASP A 249 -6.05 12.61 -23.67
C ASP A 249 -7.41 13.16 -23.25
N ASP A 250 -8.50 12.39 -23.37
CA ASP A 250 -9.85 12.84 -23.00
C ASP A 250 -10.03 12.95 -21.47
N LEU A 251 -9.22 12.21 -20.70
CA LEU A 251 -9.37 12.07 -19.25
C LEU A 251 -8.21 12.72 -18.46
N VAL A 252 -7.10 13.02 -19.12
CA VAL A 252 -5.86 13.53 -18.49
C VAL A 252 -6.11 14.79 -17.65
N GLU A 253 -6.86 15.76 -18.18
CA GLU A 253 -7.22 17.01 -17.49
C GLU A 253 -8.08 16.76 -16.25
N ALA A 254 -9.09 15.91 -16.37
CA ALA A 254 -9.99 15.60 -15.27
C ALA A 254 -9.27 14.83 -14.15
N VAL A 255 -8.37 13.90 -14.50
CA VAL A 255 -7.55 13.17 -13.54
C VAL A 255 -6.53 14.10 -12.88
N GLY A 256 -5.83 14.94 -13.65
CA GLY A 256 -4.90 15.94 -13.11
C GLY A 256 -5.59 16.92 -12.14
N GLY A 257 -6.75 17.45 -12.51
CA GLY A 257 -7.54 18.31 -11.64
C GLY A 257 -8.02 17.62 -10.34
N ALA A 258 -8.39 16.35 -10.42
CA ALA A 258 -8.75 15.53 -9.25
C ALA A 258 -7.54 15.27 -8.34
N VAL A 259 -6.37 14.98 -8.91
CA VAL A 259 -5.10 14.82 -8.17
C VAL A 259 -4.75 16.12 -7.45
N ALA A 260 -4.80 17.26 -8.13
CA ALA A 260 -4.55 18.57 -7.52
C ALA A 260 -5.54 18.86 -6.38
N THR A 261 -6.84 18.63 -6.60
CA THR A 261 -7.89 18.89 -5.61
C THR A 261 -7.69 18.04 -4.34
N ALA A 262 -7.42 16.73 -4.48
CA ALA A 262 -7.23 15.84 -3.35
C ALA A 262 -5.89 16.07 -2.62
N ALA A 263 -4.81 16.38 -3.36
CA ALA A 263 -3.53 16.75 -2.76
C ALA A 263 -3.63 18.04 -1.95
N GLY A 264 -4.33 19.05 -2.47
CA GLY A 264 -4.62 20.30 -1.75
C GLY A 264 -5.39 20.07 -0.46
N TRP A 265 -6.44 19.23 -0.53
CA TRP A 265 -7.21 18.89 0.67
C TRP A 265 -6.35 18.23 1.73
N LEU A 266 -5.49 17.27 1.36
CA LEU A 266 -4.55 16.65 2.31
C LEU A 266 -3.58 17.68 2.89
N ALA A 267 -3.01 18.55 2.06
CA ALA A 267 -2.10 19.60 2.51
C ALA A 267 -2.78 20.59 3.48
N ALA A 268 -4.07 20.88 3.28
CA ALA A 268 -4.87 21.73 4.18
C ALA A 268 -5.16 21.09 5.54
N HIS A 269 -5.28 19.75 5.58
CA HIS A 269 -5.66 18.99 6.79
C HIS A 269 -4.48 18.34 7.51
N ARG A 270 -3.26 18.84 7.27
CA ARG A 270 -2.09 18.45 8.04
C ARG A 270 -2.15 19.01 9.46
N VAL A 271 -1.48 18.35 10.39
CA VAL A 271 -1.25 18.80 11.76
C VAL A 271 0.21 19.20 11.88
N GLU A 272 0.48 20.41 12.38
CA GLU A 272 1.84 20.86 12.67
C GLU A 272 2.25 20.35 14.07
N LEU A 273 3.21 19.42 14.12
CA LEU A 273 3.83 18.96 15.36
C LEU A 273 5.21 19.61 15.53
N PRO A 274 5.77 19.67 16.76
CA PRO A 274 7.12 20.21 16.98
C PRO A 274 8.20 19.56 16.10
N GLU A 275 8.04 18.28 15.78
CA GLU A 275 8.93 17.49 14.93
C GLU A 275 8.70 17.68 13.43
N GLY A 276 7.55 18.23 13.01
CA GLY A 276 7.18 18.47 11.61
C GLY A 276 5.72 18.13 11.31
N ALA A 277 5.30 18.35 10.05
CA ALA A 277 3.95 18.06 9.60
C ALA A 277 3.60 16.56 9.70
N ASP A 278 2.38 16.29 10.14
CA ASP A 278 1.78 14.94 10.23
C ASP A 278 0.32 14.98 9.78
N TRP A 279 -0.33 13.83 9.75
CA TRP A 279 -1.75 13.69 9.38
C TRP A 279 -2.52 12.87 10.41
N PRO A 280 -3.76 13.27 10.73
CA PRO A 280 -4.62 12.46 11.57
C PRO A 280 -5.03 11.17 10.83
N ASN A 281 -5.56 10.19 11.55
CA ASN A 281 -6.13 9.00 10.89
C ASN A 281 -7.34 9.35 10.01
N ALA A 282 -8.14 10.32 10.46
CA ALA A 282 -9.27 10.86 9.72
C ALA A 282 -9.65 12.26 10.23
N VAL A 283 -10.29 13.05 9.37
CA VAL A 283 -10.91 14.34 9.69
C VAL A 283 -12.39 14.12 9.99
N GLY A 284 -12.85 14.49 11.18
CA GLY A 284 -14.26 14.32 11.57
C GLY A 284 -15.17 15.37 10.96
N LEU A 285 -16.39 14.96 10.60
CA LEU A 285 -17.43 15.89 10.15
C LEU A 285 -18.00 16.69 11.33
N PRO A 286 -18.40 17.96 11.13
CA PRO A 286 -19.03 18.76 12.17
C PRO A 286 -20.36 18.16 12.61
N ALA A 287 -20.78 18.49 13.82
CA ALA A 287 -22.09 18.16 14.35
C ALA A 287 -23.21 18.87 13.55
N PRO A 288 -24.47 18.39 13.62
CA PRO A 288 -25.59 19.00 12.90
C PRO A 288 -25.86 20.47 13.23
N ASP A 289 -25.40 20.95 14.39
CA ASP A 289 -25.48 22.36 14.80
C ASP A 289 -24.30 23.22 14.30
N GLY A 290 -23.38 22.62 13.53
CA GLY A 290 -22.19 23.26 12.98
C GLY A 290 -20.97 23.22 13.88
N THR A 291 -21.05 22.59 15.06
CA THR A 291 -19.89 22.47 15.97
C THR A 291 -18.79 21.62 15.30
N PRO A 292 -17.55 22.14 15.16
CA PRO A 292 -16.44 21.38 14.60
C PRO A 292 -16.15 20.11 15.41
N HIS A 293 -15.75 19.04 14.74
CA HIS A 293 -15.17 17.89 15.42
C HIS A 293 -13.77 18.29 15.92
N GLU A 294 -13.56 18.27 17.23
CA GLU A 294 -12.23 18.53 17.78
C GLU A 294 -11.33 17.30 17.51
N PRO A 295 -10.17 17.50 16.87
CA PRO A 295 -9.19 16.43 16.74
C PRO A 295 -8.80 15.92 18.12
N ASP A 296 -8.63 14.61 18.29
CA ASP A 296 -8.01 14.07 19.49
C ASP A 296 -6.58 14.65 19.59
N PRO A 297 -6.29 15.52 20.57
CA PRO A 297 -4.99 16.19 20.67
C PRO A 297 -3.85 15.21 20.94
N CYS A 298 -4.17 13.98 21.35
CA CYS A 298 -3.24 13.02 21.92
C CYS A 298 -2.73 11.97 20.94
N HIS A 299 -3.13 12.00 19.66
CA HIS A 299 -2.70 10.98 18.70
C HIS A 299 -1.88 11.57 17.54
N PRO A 300 -0.57 11.82 17.71
CA PRO A 300 0.32 12.02 16.58
C PRO A 300 0.20 10.84 15.61
N GLY A 301 0.24 11.14 14.31
CA GLY A 301 0.14 10.14 13.26
C GLY A 301 1.30 9.15 13.36
N ARG A 302 1.00 7.86 13.24
CA ARG A 302 2.04 6.84 13.18
C ARG A 302 2.93 7.12 11.97
N ALA A 303 4.22 6.83 12.04
CA ALA A 303 5.09 6.86 10.85
C ALA A 303 4.88 5.62 9.97
N ALA A 304 3.64 5.14 9.84
CA ALA A 304 3.28 3.90 9.19
C ALA A 304 2.86 4.12 7.73
N TRP A 305 3.00 3.07 6.92
CA TRP A 305 2.49 3.06 5.56
C TRP A 305 0.96 3.21 5.53
N CYS A 306 0.22 2.44 6.35
CA CYS A 306 -1.23 2.43 6.27
C CYS A 306 -1.90 3.74 6.74
N TYR A 307 -1.34 4.37 7.77
CA TYR A 307 -1.88 5.55 8.43
C TYR A 307 -0.75 6.47 8.94
N GLY A 308 -0.95 7.77 8.74
CA GLY A 308 -0.04 8.83 9.15
C GLY A 308 0.98 9.22 8.08
N VAL A 309 2.00 9.95 8.51
CA VAL A 309 2.90 10.71 7.64
C VAL A 309 3.56 9.92 6.51
N ALA A 310 3.98 8.67 6.70
CA ALA A 310 4.77 7.98 5.68
C ALA A 310 3.97 7.67 4.40
N GLY A 311 2.77 7.11 4.55
CA GLY A 311 1.86 6.85 3.43
C GLY A 311 1.35 8.13 2.77
N VAL A 312 0.96 9.13 3.57
CA VAL A 312 0.44 10.40 3.06
C VAL A 312 1.51 11.19 2.29
N ALA A 313 2.72 11.30 2.85
CA ALA A 313 3.83 11.95 2.19
C ALA A 313 4.15 11.28 0.85
N ARG A 314 4.10 9.94 0.76
CA ARG A 314 4.31 9.27 -0.52
C ARG A 314 3.24 9.63 -1.56
N ALA A 315 1.97 9.65 -1.16
CA ALA A 315 0.89 10.03 -2.08
C ALA A 315 1.03 11.47 -2.57
N LEU A 316 1.41 12.42 -1.68
CA LEU A 316 1.66 13.82 -2.05
C LEU A 316 2.88 13.97 -2.98
N TRP A 317 3.94 13.20 -2.74
CA TRP A 317 5.11 13.18 -3.63
C TRP A 317 4.75 12.70 -5.05
N LEU A 318 3.99 11.60 -5.14
CA LEU A 318 3.51 11.08 -6.41
C LEU A 318 2.59 12.08 -7.11
N ALA A 319 1.66 12.70 -6.36
CA ALA A 319 0.78 13.74 -6.88
C ALA A 319 1.57 14.90 -7.48
N GLY A 320 2.48 15.49 -6.72
CA GLY A 320 3.29 16.60 -7.21
C GLY A 320 4.12 16.23 -8.44
N THR A 321 4.66 15.01 -8.49
CA THR A 321 5.41 14.52 -9.67
C THR A 321 4.50 14.32 -10.89
N ALA A 322 3.30 13.80 -10.69
CA ALA A 322 2.33 13.55 -11.74
C ALA A 322 1.78 14.83 -12.37
N LEU A 323 1.54 15.87 -11.56
CA LEU A 323 1.08 17.18 -12.02
C LEU A 323 2.13 17.85 -12.92
N ASP A 324 3.41 17.78 -12.54
CA ASP A 324 4.51 18.27 -13.38
C ASP A 324 4.69 17.45 -14.66
N HIS A 325 4.58 16.12 -14.57
CA HIS A 325 4.69 15.21 -15.72
C HIS A 325 3.59 15.48 -16.76
N ALA A 326 2.36 15.71 -16.31
CA ALA A 326 1.24 16.01 -17.19
C ALA A 326 1.34 17.41 -17.83
N GLY A 327 2.20 18.30 -17.30
CA GLY A 327 2.42 19.64 -17.86
C GLY A 327 1.20 20.57 -17.79
N LEU A 328 0.30 20.28 -16.85
CA LEU A 328 -1.01 20.92 -16.76
C LEU A 328 -0.97 22.09 -15.77
N ASP A 329 -1.65 23.20 -16.13
CA ASP A 329 -1.78 24.36 -15.24
C ASP A 329 -2.93 24.15 -14.26
N HIS A 330 -2.57 23.92 -13.00
CA HIS A 330 -3.51 23.60 -11.92
C HIS A 330 -3.54 24.65 -10.82
N ALA A 331 -2.96 25.83 -11.07
CA ALA A 331 -2.91 26.89 -10.08
C ALA A 331 -4.34 27.25 -9.62
N GLY A 332 -4.61 27.13 -8.32
CA GLY A 332 -5.92 27.40 -7.74
C GLY A 332 -6.93 26.24 -7.82
N LEU A 333 -6.49 25.04 -8.25
CA LEU A 333 -7.31 23.83 -8.13
C LEU A 333 -7.22 23.15 -6.76
N ASP A 334 -6.30 23.58 -5.92
CA ASP A 334 -6.02 22.97 -4.64
C ASP A 334 -6.30 23.97 -3.49
N ASP A 335 -6.72 23.46 -2.32
CA ASP A 335 -7.22 24.31 -1.22
C ASP A 335 -6.15 25.25 -0.63
N VAL A 336 -4.87 25.01 -0.92
CA VAL A 336 -3.71 25.68 -0.31
C VAL A 336 -2.84 26.45 -1.30
N GLY A 337 -3.13 26.40 -2.60
CA GLY A 337 -2.38 27.10 -3.65
C GLY A 337 -0.99 26.50 -3.94
N LEU A 338 -0.78 25.20 -3.69
CA LEU A 338 0.49 24.53 -3.96
C LEU A 338 0.51 23.96 -5.39
N ASP A 339 1.59 24.24 -6.11
CA ASP A 339 1.91 23.56 -7.36
C ASP A 339 2.55 22.18 -7.11
N GLY A 340 2.91 21.47 -8.18
CA GLY A 340 3.52 20.15 -8.07
C GLY A 340 4.83 20.15 -7.25
N GLN A 341 5.62 21.22 -7.36
CA GLN A 341 6.82 21.40 -6.54
C GLN A 341 6.47 21.58 -5.06
N GLY A 342 5.47 22.41 -4.73
CA GLY A 342 5.02 22.64 -3.36
C GLY A 342 4.56 21.35 -2.66
N HIS A 343 3.81 20.50 -3.37
CA HIS A 343 3.40 19.18 -2.84
C HIS A 343 4.60 18.26 -2.59
N ARG A 344 5.58 18.22 -3.49
CA ARG A 344 6.83 17.44 -3.30
C ARG A 344 7.67 17.96 -2.13
N GLU A 345 7.79 19.27 -1.96
CA GLU A 345 8.53 19.87 -0.84
C GLU A 345 7.86 19.57 0.50
N LEU A 346 6.52 19.67 0.57
CA LEU A 346 5.76 19.29 1.75
C LEU A 346 5.98 17.82 2.11
N ALA A 347 5.83 16.92 1.13
CA ALA A 347 6.07 15.49 1.28
C ALA A 347 7.49 15.19 1.79
N LEU A 348 8.50 15.81 1.16
CA LEU A 348 9.90 15.60 1.52
C LEU A 348 10.23 16.11 2.93
N ARG A 349 9.69 17.28 3.32
CA ARG A 349 9.86 17.79 4.70
C ARG A 349 9.19 16.86 5.72
N ALA A 350 7.97 16.40 5.45
CA ALA A 350 7.23 15.56 6.36
C ALA A 350 7.87 14.17 6.55
N VAL A 351 8.32 13.52 5.46
CA VAL A 351 8.99 12.21 5.59
C VAL A 351 10.35 12.33 6.29
N ARG A 352 11.11 13.40 6.05
CA ARG A 352 12.36 13.67 6.77
C ARG A 352 12.13 13.85 8.27
N ALA A 353 11.11 14.62 8.64
CA ALA A 353 10.68 14.77 10.02
C ALA A 353 10.35 13.42 10.66
N ALA A 354 9.54 12.60 9.98
CA ALA A 354 9.17 11.26 10.45
C ALA A 354 10.37 10.32 10.64
N LEU A 355 11.32 10.32 9.69
CA LEU A 355 12.53 9.49 9.75
C LEU A 355 13.51 9.94 10.85
N ALA A 356 13.54 11.24 11.15
CA ALA A 356 14.35 11.83 12.21
C ALA A 356 13.79 11.56 13.62
N ARG A 357 12.52 11.14 13.76
CA ARG A 357 11.95 10.77 15.06
C ARG A 357 12.73 9.59 15.67
N PRO A 358 13.02 9.63 16.99
CA PRO A 358 13.46 8.45 17.73
C PRO A 358 12.52 7.26 17.50
N PRO A 359 13.00 6.00 17.46
CA PRO A 359 12.17 4.83 17.19
C PRO A 359 10.88 4.75 18.03
N GLU A 360 10.97 5.07 19.32
CA GLU A 360 9.86 5.10 20.27
C GLU A 360 8.80 6.17 19.99
N GLN A 361 9.15 7.21 19.22
CA GLN A 361 8.26 8.29 18.79
C GLN A 361 7.72 8.09 17.37
N ARG A 362 8.08 7.00 16.70
CA ARG A 362 7.50 6.62 15.39
C ARG A 362 6.15 5.91 15.54
N TYR A 363 5.83 5.43 16.75
CA TYR A 363 4.63 4.65 17.05
C TYR A 363 4.48 3.41 16.15
N LEU A 364 5.61 2.77 15.84
CA LEU A 364 5.69 1.51 15.11
C LEU A 364 5.90 0.39 16.12
N THR A 365 4.98 -0.55 16.19
CA THR A 365 4.97 -1.61 17.21
C THR A 365 5.63 -2.89 16.73
N SER A 366 5.78 -3.06 15.42
CA SER A 366 6.11 -4.33 14.78
C SER A 366 7.14 -4.16 13.65
N PRO A 367 7.92 -5.19 13.27
CA PRO A 367 8.79 -5.12 12.09
C PRO A 367 8.03 -5.10 10.75
N THR A 368 6.71 -5.31 10.75
CA THR A 368 5.90 -5.62 9.55
C THR A 368 5.62 -4.42 8.62
N VAL A 369 4.93 -4.66 7.49
CA VAL A 369 4.71 -3.64 6.45
C VAL A 369 3.56 -2.72 6.79
N CYS A 370 2.42 -3.27 7.21
CA CYS A 370 1.18 -2.49 7.35
C CYS A 370 1.38 -1.27 8.27
N HIS A 371 1.91 -1.51 9.46
CA HIS A 371 2.06 -0.52 10.52
C HIS A 371 3.38 -0.62 11.28
N GLY A 372 4.42 -1.12 10.60
CA GLY A 372 5.72 -1.40 11.18
C GLY A 372 6.91 -0.81 10.42
N THR A 373 8.11 -1.16 10.89
CA THR A 373 9.38 -0.64 10.36
C THR A 373 9.61 -0.98 8.89
N ALA A 374 9.16 -2.15 8.42
CA ALA A 374 9.29 -2.53 7.00
C ALA A 374 8.48 -1.60 6.08
N GLY A 375 7.29 -1.16 6.50
CA GLY A 375 6.49 -0.20 5.74
C GLY A 375 7.19 1.15 5.59
N LEU A 376 7.74 1.67 6.69
CA LEU A 376 8.51 2.91 6.69
C LEU A 376 9.79 2.78 5.85
N LEU A 377 10.47 1.63 5.90
CA LEU A 377 11.64 1.35 5.08
C LEU A 377 11.31 1.39 3.58
N LEU A 378 10.20 0.79 3.14
CA LEU A 378 9.78 0.83 1.74
C LEU A 378 9.54 2.27 1.25
N VAL A 379 8.88 3.09 2.07
CA VAL A 379 8.69 4.52 1.77
C VAL A 379 10.04 5.24 1.69
N ALA A 380 10.95 5.01 2.64
CA ALA A 380 12.26 5.63 2.66
C ALA A 380 13.12 5.23 1.44
N VAL A 381 13.06 3.97 1.00
CA VAL A 381 13.73 3.48 -0.22
C VAL A 381 13.27 4.28 -1.43
N ARG A 382 11.96 4.52 -1.56
CA ARG A 382 11.40 5.31 -2.67
C ARG A 382 11.83 6.77 -2.63
N PHE A 383 11.74 7.42 -1.49
CA PHE A 383 12.21 8.80 -1.37
C PHE A 383 13.72 8.92 -1.62
N ALA A 384 14.54 7.99 -1.14
CA ALA A 384 15.97 7.98 -1.38
C ALA A 384 16.29 7.82 -2.88
N ALA A 385 15.57 6.95 -3.59
CA ALA A 385 15.75 6.75 -5.02
C ALA A 385 15.29 7.96 -5.85
N ASP A 386 14.10 8.49 -5.57
CA ASP A 386 13.51 9.57 -6.35
C ASP A 386 14.24 10.91 -6.15
N THR A 387 14.86 11.12 -4.98
CA THR A 387 15.54 12.40 -4.64
C THR A 387 17.07 12.34 -4.74
N GLY A 388 17.67 11.16 -4.68
CA GLY A 388 19.12 10.98 -4.58
C GLY A 388 19.76 11.59 -3.31
N CYS A 389 18.96 11.98 -2.32
CA CYS A 389 19.44 12.70 -1.14
C CYS A 389 20.21 11.78 -0.18
N PRO A 390 21.45 12.12 0.23
CA PRO A 390 22.27 11.27 1.09
C PRO A 390 21.69 11.01 2.48
N ASP A 391 20.95 11.96 3.05
CA ASP A 391 20.32 11.82 4.37
C ASP A 391 19.22 10.74 4.36
N LEU A 392 18.42 10.68 3.29
CA LEU A 392 17.41 9.64 3.11
C LEU A 392 18.05 8.26 2.89
N ALA A 393 19.16 8.19 2.16
CA ALA A 393 19.93 6.95 2.04
C ALA A 393 20.47 6.47 3.40
N ALA A 394 20.90 7.38 4.27
CA ALA A 394 21.31 7.04 5.63
C ALA A 394 20.12 6.57 6.49
N SER A 395 18.92 7.15 6.31
CA SER A 395 17.70 6.65 6.96
C SER A 395 17.33 5.24 6.51
N VAL A 396 17.50 4.92 5.21
CA VAL A 396 17.32 3.55 4.69
C VAL A 396 18.29 2.58 5.37
N ASP A 397 19.58 2.94 5.49
CA ASP A 397 20.57 2.10 6.17
C ASP A 397 20.21 1.89 7.66
N GLY A 398 19.75 2.93 8.36
CA GLY A 398 19.30 2.86 9.75
C GLY A 398 18.09 1.95 9.96
N LEU A 399 17.03 2.14 9.18
CA LEU A 399 15.83 1.29 9.24
C LEU A 399 16.11 -0.16 8.84
N THR A 400 17.04 -0.38 7.90
CA THR A 400 17.51 -1.73 7.54
C THR A 400 18.22 -2.38 8.72
N ALA A 401 19.06 -1.63 9.45
CA ALA A 401 19.71 -2.13 10.66
C ALA A 401 18.70 -2.44 11.77
N ASP A 402 17.68 -1.59 11.96
CA ASP A 402 16.59 -1.82 12.92
C ASP A 402 15.86 -3.14 12.61
N LEU A 403 15.50 -3.38 11.34
CA LEU A 403 14.90 -4.65 10.92
C LEU A 403 15.83 -5.83 11.12
N LEU A 404 17.11 -5.73 10.73
CA LEU A 404 18.07 -6.80 10.95
C LEU A 404 18.26 -7.10 12.45
N GLY A 405 18.14 -6.11 13.33
CA GLY A 405 18.14 -6.28 14.78
C GLY A 405 16.92 -7.02 15.32
N ALA A 406 15.79 -6.97 14.63
CA ALA A 406 14.57 -7.72 14.94
C ALA A 406 14.57 -9.15 14.37
N TYR A 407 15.63 -9.56 13.66
CA TYR A 407 15.74 -10.90 13.11
C TYR A 407 15.95 -11.92 14.24
N GLU A 408 15.08 -12.93 14.30
CA GLU A 408 15.11 -14.03 15.25
C GLU A 408 15.40 -15.34 14.51
N PRO A 409 16.68 -15.76 14.34
CA PRO A 409 17.03 -16.94 13.56
C PRO A 409 16.33 -18.23 14.02
N GLY A 410 16.02 -18.32 15.32
CA GLY A 410 15.34 -19.46 15.95
C GLY A 410 13.81 -19.43 15.92
N SER A 411 13.19 -18.36 15.42
CA SER A 411 11.74 -18.33 15.14
C SER A 411 11.43 -19.11 13.85
N LEU A 412 10.15 -19.46 13.62
CA LEU A 412 9.78 -20.28 12.45
C LEU A 412 10.10 -19.56 11.14
N LEU A 413 9.81 -18.26 11.08
CA LEU A 413 9.91 -17.46 9.85
C LEU A 413 11.06 -16.46 9.87
N GLY A 414 11.81 -16.36 10.95
CA GLY A 414 12.90 -15.39 11.12
C GLY A 414 12.44 -14.04 11.67
N PHE A 415 11.16 -13.70 11.52
CA PHE A 415 10.54 -12.49 12.05
C PHE A 415 9.19 -12.82 12.65
N ARG A 416 8.84 -12.11 13.73
CA ARG A 416 7.53 -12.17 14.36
C ARG A 416 6.83 -10.83 14.30
N ASP A 417 5.54 -10.85 14.06
CA ASP A 417 4.69 -9.69 14.30
C ASP A 417 4.60 -9.43 15.80
N VAL A 418 4.30 -8.19 16.17
CA VAL A 418 4.12 -7.78 17.56
C VAL A 418 2.74 -7.13 17.67
N GLU A 419 1.78 -7.93 18.13
CA GLU A 419 0.41 -7.52 18.38
C GLU A 419 0.29 -6.67 19.66
N PRO A 420 -0.83 -5.96 19.88
CA PRO A 420 -1.08 -5.21 21.11
C PRO A 420 -0.84 -6.06 22.36
N GLY A 421 -0.19 -5.46 23.37
CA GLY A 421 0.25 -6.18 24.56
C GLY A 421 1.60 -6.88 24.41
N GLY A 422 2.28 -6.74 23.27
CA GLY A 422 3.61 -7.31 23.03
C GLY A 422 3.59 -8.79 22.67
N VAL A 423 2.44 -9.29 22.20
CA VAL A 423 2.27 -10.69 21.80
C VAL A 423 3.02 -10.92 20.51
N GLN A 424 4.01 -11.82 20.54
CA GLN A 424 4.82 -12.15 19.37
C GLN A 424 4.17 -13.29 18.57
N VAL A 425 4.01 -13.10 17.27
CA VAL A 425 3.30 -14.05 16.39
C VAL A 425 4.15 -14.40 15.16
N ASP A 426 4.36 -15.69 14.91
CA ASP A 426 5.02 -16.21 13.70
C ASP A 426 4.08 -16.09 12.48
N GLN A 427 3.85 -14.87 12.01
CA GLN A 427 2.84 -14.57 11.01
C GLN A 427 3.35 -14.80 9.56
N PRO A 428 2.78 -15.76 8.80
CA PRO A 428 3.11 -15.96 7.38
C PRO A 428 2.36 -15.01 6.41
N ALA A 429 1.66 -14.01 6.92
CA ALA A 429 0.94 -13.00 6.14
C ALA A 429 1.89 -11.96 5.52
N LEU A 430 1.53 -11.43 4.35
CA LEU A 430 2.35 -10.43 3.66
C LEU A 430 2.36 -9.07 4.37
N LEU A 431 1.18 -8.59 4.80
CA LEU A 431 1.05 -7.25 5.38
C LEU A 431 1.61 -7.18 6.81
N ASP A 432 1.30 -8.19 7.60
CA ASP A 432 1.54 -8.22 9.04
C ASP A 432 2.53 -9.32 9.40
N GLY A 433 3.42 -9.74 8.49
CA GLY A 433 4.30 -10.88 8.74
C GLY A 433 5.62 -10.89 7.99
N ALA A 434 6.36 -11.97 8.18
CA ALA A 434 7.71 -12.16 7.66
C ALA A 434 7.87 -11.98 6.13
N PRO A 435 6.91 -12.39 5.27
CA PRO A 435 7.03 -12.16 3.84
C PRO A 435 7.19 -10.68 3.46
N GLY A 436 6.45 -9.78 4.12
CA GLY A 436 6.55 -8.34 3.89
C GLY A 436 7.90 -7.77 4.36
N VAL A 437 8.42 -8.26 5.48
CA VAL A 437 9.74 -7.89 5.99
C VAL A 437 10.84 -8.30 5.02
N ALA A 438 10.77 -9.53 4.48
CA ALA A 438 11.72 -10.01 3.48
C ALA A 438 11.69 -9.15 2.21
N LEU A 439 10.50 -8.78 1.73
CA LEU A 439 10.32 -7.86 0.61
C LEU A 439 10.99 -6.50 0.87
N ALA A 440 10.83 -5.92 2.06
CA ALA A 440 11.45 -4.64 2.42
C ALA A 440 12.99 -4.72 2.50
N LEU A 441 13.53 -5.80 3.08
CA LEU A 441 14.97 -6.04 3.11
C LEU A 441 15.55 -6.25 1.70
N MET A 442 14.84 -6.96 0.81
CA MET A 442 15.24 -7.07 -0.59
C MET A 442 15.24 -5.71 -1.31
N ALA A 443 14.23 -4.87 -1.05
CA ALA A 443 14.16 -3.53 -1.63
C ALA A 443 15.36 -2.67 -1.20
N ALA A 444 15.70 -2.67 0.10
CA ALA A 444 16.84 -1.92 0.63
C ALA A 444 18.21 -2.47 0.18
N ALA A 445 18.32 -3.78 -0.04
CA ALA A 445 19.52 -4.42 -0.59
C ALA A 445 19.65 -4.28 -2.12
N GLY A 446 18.55 -3.96 -2.80
CA GLY A 446 18.47 -3.78 -4.24
C GLY A 446 19.22 -2.54 -4.73
N PRO A 447 19.76 -2.56 -5.95
CA PRO A 447 20.31 -1.35 -6.58
C PRO A 447 19.19 -0.41 -7.06
N GLU A 448 18.02 -0.95 -7.36
CA GLU A 448 16.86 -0.26 -7.93
C GLU A 448 15.62 -0.52 -7.06
N PRO A 449 14.71 0.46 -6.95
CA PRO A 449 13.42 0.25 -6.31
C PRO A 449 12.59 -0.85 -7.01
N PRO A 450 11.81 -1.64 -6.25
CA PRO A 450 11.10 -2.79 -6.80
C PRO A 450 9.75 -2.43 -7.44
N ALA A 451 9.45 -2.92 -8.64
CA ALA A 451 8.14 -2.70 -9.27
C ALA A 451 6.96 -3.33 -8.51
N TRP A 452 7.18 -4.38 -7.72
CA TRP A 452 6.09 -5.06 -6.98
C TRP A 452 5.51 -4.19 -5.86
N ASP A 453 6.21 -3.15 -5.40
CA ASP A 453 5.74 -2.26 -4.33
C ASP A 453 4.59 -1.34 -4.76
N ARG A 454 4.21 -1.39 -6.04
CA ARG A 454 2.93 -0.89 -6.55
C ARG A 454 1.73 -1.56 -5.87
N LEU A 455 1.89 -2.76 -5.29
CA LEU A 455 0.91 -3.36 -4.37
C LEU A 455 0.56 -2.42 -3.20
N PHE A 456 1.54 -1.62 -2.77
CA PHE A 456 1.44 -0.66 -1.67
C PHE A 456 1.23 0.78 -2.16
N LEU A 457 0.99 0.99 -3.46
CA LEU A 457 0.92 2.30 -4.12
C LEU A 457 2.13 3.20 -3.81
N LEU A 458 3.31 2.59 -3.73
CA LEU A 458 4.57 3.31 -3.60
C LEU A 458 5.19 3.65 -4.96
N SER A 459 4.73 3.05 -6.06
CA SER A 459 5.15 3.36 -7.44
C SER A 459 4.16 2.94 -8.52
#